data_AF-A0AAW2XBT4-F1
#
_entry.id   AF-A0AAW2XBT4-F1
#
_cell.length_a   1.000
_cell.length_b   1.000
_cell.length_c   1.000
_cell.angle_alpha   90.00
_cell.angle_beta   90.00
_cell.angle_gamma   90.00
#
_symmetry.space_group_name_H-M   'P 1'
#
loop_
_entity.id
_entity.type
_entity.pdbx_description
1 polymer ?
#
loop_
_entity_poly.entity_id
_entity_poly.type
_entity_poly.pdbx_seq_one_letter_code
_entity_poly.pdbx_strand_id
1 'polypeptide(L)'
;MEELHVHFRAPSHLPAYDGTTDQAKHIRKFENAALLHSKKYQKSIISLFGAKQEDNETLRAYVQHFNTTILKVLTAHQEVLVSAFTQGLCGGPFFESLAKKPVVDYLDVLTRAEKYMNLEDALLVRRSSRQRENEFSSSSRSKEQAEDL
;
A
#
# COMPACT_ATOMS: atom_id res chain seq x y z
N MET A 1 14.70 -0.64 5.74
CA MET A 1 13.99 -0.27 6.97
C MET A 1 13.48 1.14 6.74
N GLU A 2 12.18 1.29 6.54
CA GLU A 2 11.56 2.59 6.33
C GLU A 2 11.59 3.34 7.67
N GLU A 3 12.32 4.46 7.71
CA GLU A 3 12.35 5.33 8.87
C GLU A 3 10.96 5.93 9.08
N LEU A 4 10.26 5.45 10.10
CA LEU A 4 9.15 6.15 10.70
C LEU A 4 9.65 7.56 11.08
N HIS A 5 9.26 8.57 10.30
CA HIS A 5 9.47 9.96 10.65
C HIS A 5 8.60 10.32 11.86
N VAL A 6 9.10 10.06 13.08
CA VAL A 6 8.43 10.38 14.34
C VAL A 6 9.04 11.63 14.96
N HIS A 7 8.79 12.80 14.35
CA HIS A 7 8.87 14.05 15.10
C HIS A 7 7.50 14.34 15.70
N PHE A 8 7.13 13.57 16.73
CA PHE A 8 5.99 13.95 17.56
C PHE A 8 6.32 15.31 18.20
N ARG A 9 5.61 16.36 17.78
CA ARG A 9 5.71 17.69 18.36
C ARG A 9 4.46 17.93 19.19
N ALA A 10 4.63 18.08 20.50
CA ALA A 10 3.53 18.44 21.38
C ALA A 10 2.88 19.76 20.88
N PRO A 11 1.55 19.83 20.78
CA PRO A 11 0.86 21.04 20.38
C PRO A 11 1.27 22.22 21.27
N SER A 12 1.70 23.33 20.66
CA SER A 12 2.27 24.50 21.37
C SER A 12 1.32 25.18 22.36
N HIS A 13 0.02 24.90 22.26
CA HIS A 13 -1.01 25.42 23.15
C HIS A 13 -1.24 24.56 24.41
N LEU A 14 -0.58 23.40 24.52
CA LEU A 14 -0.62 22.56 25.71
C LEU A 14 0.52 22.96 26.67
N PRO A 15 0.22 23.54 27.84
CA PRO A 15 1.24 23.82 28.83
C PRO A 15 1.85 22.51 29.35
N ALA A 16 3.16 22.51 29.59
CA ALA A 16 3.85 21.40 30.24
C ALA A 16 3.24 21.14 31.63
N TYR A 17 3.14 19.86 32.01
CA TYR A 17 2.68 19.49 33.33
C TYR A 17 3.82 19.69 34.34
N ASP A 18 3.59 20.55 35.33
CA ASP A 18 4.59 21.00 36.31
C ASP A 18 4.50 20.26 37.65
N GLY A 19 3.58 19.30 37.79
CA GLY A 19 3.35 18.55 39.03
C GLY A 19 2.43 19.24 40.05
N THR A 20 2.03 20.49 39.82
CA THR A 20 1.23 21.28 40.79
C THR A 20 -0.22 21.47 40.35
N THR A 21 -0.47 21.28 39.06
CA THR A 21 -1.77 21.44 38.41
C THR A 21 -2.60 20.14 38.43
N ASP A 22 -3.90 20.21 38.16
CA ASP A 22 -4.79 19.03 38.14
C ASP A 22 -4.41 18.07 36.99
N GLN A 23 -3.95 16.88 37.35
CA GLN A 23 -3.54 15.81 36.42
C GLN A 23 -4.64 15.44 35.43
N ALA A 24 -5.88 15.29 35.88
CA ALA A 24 -7.00 14.90 35.03
C ALA A 24 -7.28 15.97 33.97
N LYS A 25 -7.12 17.24 34.34
CA LYS A 25 -7.25 18.38 33.41
C LYS A 25 -6.16 18.36 32.33
N HIS A 26 -4.92 18.01 32.68
CA HIS A 26 -3.83 17.90 31.71
C HIS A 26 -4.05 16.74 30.73
N ILE A 27 -4.48 15.57 31.21
CA ILE A 27 -4.81 14.40 30.38
C ILE A 27 -5.92 14.77 29.39
N ARG A 28 -7.04 15.35 29.86
CA ARG A 28 -8.16 15.75 28.99
C ARG A 28 -7.75 16.77 27.93
N LYS A 29 -6.87 17.72 28.25
CA LYS A 29 -6.36 18.70 27.28
C LYS A 29 -5.55 18.01 26.18
N PHE A 30 -4.67 17.10 26.56
CA PHE A 30 -3.88 16.32 25.61
C PHE A 30 -4.78 15.47 24.70
N GLU A 31 -5.72 14.71 25.28
CA GLU A 31 -6.68 13.89 24.53
C GLU A 31 -7.47 14.72 23.51
N ASN A 32 -7.97 15.89 23.92
CA ASN A 32 -8.68 16.79 23.02
C ASN A 32 -7.79 17.30 21.88
N ALA A 33 -6.55 17.70 22.19
CA ALA A 33 -5.61 18.16 21.17
C ALA A 33 -5.22 17.05 20.20
N ALA A 34 -4.99 15.83 20.69
CA ALA A 34 -4.72 14.65 19.87
C ALA A 34 -5.91 14.30 18.97
N LEU A 35 -7.13 14.34 19.50
CA LEU A 35 -8.35 14.12 18.73
C LEU A 35 -8.56 15.17 17.63
N LEU A 36 -8.38 16.45 17.95
CA LEU A 36 -8.48 17.55 16.98
C LEU A 36 -7.40 17.44 15.90
N HIS A 37 -6.18 17.08 16.29
CA HIS A 37 -5.09 16.85 15.36
C HIS A 37 -5.42 15.67 14.43
N SER A 38 -5.86 14.53 14.97
CA SER A 38 -6.30 13.38 14.19
C SER A 38 -7.40 13.73 13.17
N LYS A 39 -8.44 14.45 13.61
CA LYS A 39 -9.54 14.93 12.74
C LYS A 39 -9.04 15.82 11.60
N LYS A 40 -8.00 16.62 11.81
CA LYS A 40 -7.41 17.48 10.77
C LYS A 40 -6.81 16.67 9.61
N TYR A 41 -6.30 15.47 9.88
CA TYR A 41 -5.71 14.59 8.86
C TYR A 41 -6.65 13.48 8.39
N GLN A 42 -7.84 13.40 8.98
CA GLN A 42 -8.88 12.49 8.52
C GLN A 42 -9.35 12.93 7.13
N LYS A 43 -9.31 11.99 6.17
CA LYS A 43 -9.80 12.20 4.82
C LYS A 43 -11.24 11.72 4.69
N SER A 44 -11.95 12.29 3.72
CA SER A 44 -13.28 11.82 3.32
C SER A 44 -13.20 10.41 2.74
N ILE A 45 -14.28 9.63 2.89
CA ILE A 45 -14.46 8.32 2.23
C ILE A 45 -14.25 8.43 0.72
N ILE A 46 -14.62 9.55 0.10
CA ILE A 46 -14.44 9.81 -1.33
C ILE A 46 -12.95 9.70 -1.74
N SER A 47 -12.02 9.98 -0.83
CA SER A 47 -10.58 9.90 -1.11
C SER A 47 -10.10 8.47 -1.41
N LEU A 48 -10.83 7.44 -0.98
CA LEU A 48 -10.52 6.04 -1.31
C LEU A 48 -10.62 5.79 -2.82
N PHE A 49 -11.58 6.41 -3.49
CA PHE A 49 -11.79 6.29 -4.94
C PHE A 49 -10.73 7.05 -5.76
N GLY A 50 -9.94 7.90 -5.11
CA GLY A 50 -8.76 8.54 -5.69
C GLY A 50 -7.50 7.66 -5.64
N ALA A 51 -7.48 6.60 -4.82
CA ALA A 51 -6.36 5.67 -4.73
C ALA A 51 -6.45 4.64 -5.87
N LYS A 52 -6.04 5.06 -7.06
CA LYS A 52 -5.96 4.23 -8.26
C LYS A 52 -4.58 3.60 -8.40
N GLN A 53 -4.55 2.43 -9.00
CA GLN A 53 -3.34 1.73 -9.41
C GLN A 53 -2.81 2.39 -10.68
N GLU A 54 -1.54 2.80 -10.66
CA GLU A 54 -0.90 3.36 -11.85
C GLU A 54 -0.52 2.25 -12.85
N ASP A 55 -0.40 2.57 -14.15
CA ASP A 55 -0.18 1.58 -15.21
C ASP A 55 1.07 0.70 -15.02
N ASN A 56 2.10 1.23 -14.35
CA ASN A 56 3.36 0.53 -14.06
C ASN A 56 3.49 0.12 -12.59
N GLU A 57 2.44 0.29 -11.80
CA GLU A 57 2.44 -0.05 -10.38
C GLU A 57 2.12 -1.53 -10.17
N THR A 58 3.01 -2.25 -9.48
CA THR A 58 2.76 -3.64 -9.08
C THR A 58 1.58 -3.75 -8.13
N LEU A 59 0.93 -4.92 -8.07
CA LEU A 59 -0.18 -5.14 -7.13
C LEU A 59 0.22 -4.88 -5.68
N ARG A 60 1.47 -5.21 -5.32
CA ARG A 60 2.02 -5.01 -3.97
C ARG A 60 2.11 -3.53 -3.60
N ALA A 61 2.64 -2.71 -4.50
CA ALA A 61 2.75 -1.26 -4.30
C ALA A 61 1.34 -0.64 -4.18
N TYR A 62 0.41 -1.06 -5.05
CA TYR A 62 -0.96 -0.60 -4.99
C TYR A 62 -1.64 -0.92 -3.65
N VAL A 63 -1.52 -2.16 -3.17
CA VAL A 63 -2.08 -2.57 -1.88
C VAL A 63 -1.51 -1.73 -0.73
N GLN A 64 -0.21 -1.46 -0.72
CA GLN A 64 0.43 -0.61 0.30
C GLN A 64 -0.08 0.84 0.27
N HIS A 65 -0.17 1.41 -0.93
CA HIS A 65 -0.69 2.76 -1.14
C HIS A 65 -2.16 2.86 -0.70
N PHE A 66 -3.01 1.90 -1.11
CA PHE A 66 -4.42 1.87 -0.73
C PHE A 66 -4.60 1.72 0.78
N ASN A 67 -3.86 0.81 1.43
CA ASN A 67 -3.89 0.64 2.89
C ASN A 67 -3.50 1.92 3.64
N THR A 68 -2.50 2.65 3.15
CA THR A 68 -2.11 3.95 3.70
C THR A 68 -3.25 4.99 3.60
N THR A 69 -4.08 4.88 2.56
CA THR A 69 -5.26 5.73 2.39
C THR A 69 -6.38 5.32 3.36
N ILE A 70 -6.61 4.01 3.57
CA ILE A 70 -7.59 3.51 4.56
C ILE A 70 -7.29 4.04 5.96
N LEU A 71 -6.01 4.06 6.38
CA LEU A 71 -5.62 4.56 7.70
C LEU A 71 -6.02 6.02 7.95
N LYS A 72 -6.24 6.80 6.88
CA LYS A 72 -6.68 8.21 6.96
C LYS A 72 -8.21 8.33 6.94
N VAL A 73 -8.95 7.24 6.70
CA VAL A 73 -10.41 7.19 6.60
C VAL A 73 -10.95 6.27 7.69
N LEU A 74 -11.16 6.84 8.89
CA LEU A 74 -11.47 6.11 10.12
C LEU A 74 -12.80 5.32 10.13
N THR A 75 -13.71 5.54 9.18
CA THR A 75 -15.12 5.10 9.28
C THR A 75 -15.66 4.47 8.00
N ALA A 76 -14.81 3.95 7.11
CA ALA A 76 -15.29 3.30 5.88
C ALA A 76 -15.82 1.89 6.17
N HIS A 77 -17.03 1.59 5.69
CA HIS A 77 -17.58 0.23 5.70
C HIS A 77 -16.79 -0.67 4.73
N GLN A 78 -16.71 -1.97 5.04
CA GLN A 78 -15.96 -2.93 4.22
C GLN A 78 -16.42 -2.96 2.76
N GLU A 79 -17.72 -2.86 2.50
CA GLU A 79 -18.26 -2.80 1.13
C GLU A 79 -17.69 -1.60 0.34
N VAL A 80 -17.52 -0.45 0.99
CA VAL A 80 -16.92 0.74 0.38
C VAL A 80 -15.43 0.54 0.14
N LEU A 81 -14.73 -0.11 1.07
CA LEU A 81 -13.32 -0.47 0.89
C LEU A 81 -13.14 -1.39 -0.32
N VAL A 82 -13.93 -2.46 -0.40
CA VAL A 82 -13.89 -3.42 -1.51
C VAL A 82 -14.24 -2.73 -2.83
N SER A 83 -15.29 -1.90 -2.86
CA SER A 83 -15.69 -1.18 -4.07
C SER A 83 -14.62 -0.20 -4.54
N ALA A 84 -14.09 0.62 -3.65
CA ALA A 84 -13.06 1.61 -3.99
C ALA A 84 -11.75 0.94 -4.42
N PHE A 85 -11.35 -0.13 -3.73
CA PHE A 85 -10.17 -0.92 -4.08
C PHE A 85 -10.33 -1.56 -5.47
N THR A 86 -11.47 -2.19 -5.73
CA THR A 86 -11.72 -2.87 -7.02
C THR A 86 -11.77 -1.86 -8.18
N GLN A 87 -12.38 -0.70 -7.95
CA GLN A 87 -12.44 0.38 -8.95
C GLN A 87 -11.09 1.05 -9.20
N GLY A 88 -10.20 1.03 -8.21
CA GLY A 88 -8.86 1.58 -8.34
C GLY A 88 -7.91 0.72 -9.15
N LEU A 89 -8.17 -0.58 -9.32
CA LEU A 89 -7.30 -1.48 -10.10
C LEU A 89 -7.25 -1.09 -11.59
N CYS A 90 -6.06 -1.19 -12.20
CA CYS A 90 -5.87 -0.94 -13.63
C CYS A 90 -6.30 -2.13 -14.53
N GLY A 91 -6.85 -3.19 -13.93
CA GLY A 91 -7.31 -4.40 -14.62
C GLY A 91 -6.44 -5.62 -14.33
N GLY A 92 -6.33 -6.52 -15.31
CA GLY A 92 -5.45 -7.69 -15.24
C GLY A 92 -5.99 -8.89 -14.44
N PRO A 93 -5.15 -9.92 -14.22
CA PRO A 93 -5.59 -11.21 -13.70
C PRO A 93 -6.25 -11.16 -12.33
N PHE A 94 -5.80 -10.24 -11.47
CA PHE A 94 -6.36 -10.08 -10.13
C PHE A 94 -7.72 -9.38 -10.15
N PHE A 95 -7.87 -8.30 -10.93
CA PHE A 95 -9.16 -7.66 -11.15
C PHE A 95 -10.19 -8.65 -11.72
N GLU A 96 -9.80 -9.42 -12.73
CA GLU A 96 -10.68 -10.47 -13.29
C GLU A 96 -11.11 -11.50 -12.25
N SER A 97 -10.21 -11.85 -11.32
CA SER A 97 -10.49 -12.78 -10.22
C SER A 97 -11.59 -12.25 -9.30
N LEU A 98 -11.52 -10.95 -8.96
CA LEU A 98 -12.53 -10.27 -8.15
C LEU A 98 -13.86 -10.16 -8.91
N ALA A 99 -13.83 -9.82 -10.20
CA ALA A 99 -15.03 -9.74 -11.03
C ALA A 99 -15.73 -11.10 -11.17
N LYS A 100 -14.97 -12.19 -11.35
CA LYS A 100 -15.51 -13.56 -11.47
C LYS A 100 -16.05 -14.09 -10.15
N LYS A 101 -15.40 -13.76 -9.04
CA LYS A 101 -15.78 -14.20 -7.69
C LYS A 101 -15.78 -13.00 -6.74
N PRO A 102 -16.87 -12.23 -6.69
CA PRO A 102 -16.97 -11.08 -5.79
C PRO A 102 -16.71 -11.47 -4.34
N VAL A 103 -16.16 -10.53 -3.57
CA VAL A 103 -15.92 -10.65 -2.13
C VAL A 103 -16.62 -9.50 -1.43
N VAL A 104 -16.98 -9.70 -0.17
CA VAL A 104 -17.69 -8.70 0.64
C VAL A 104 -16.77 -8.12 1.72
N ASP A 105 -15.81 -8.90 2.20
CA ASP A 105 -14.82 -8.48 3.18
C ASP A 105 -13.53 -8.01 2.50
N TYR A 106 -12.98 -6.90 2.99
CA TYR A 106 -11.68 -6.39 2.57
C TYR A 106 -10.54 -7.33 2.94
N LEU A 107 -10.64 -8.08 4.04
CA LEU A 107 -9.62 -9.06 4.41
C LEU A 107 -9.51 -10.20 3.40
N ASP A 108 -10.64 -10.61 2.82
CA ASP A 108 -10.67 -11.61 1.74
C ASP A 108 -10.02 -11.09 0.45
N VAL A 109 -10.17 -9.78 0.17
CA VAL A 109 -9.45 -9.12 -0.93
C VAL A 109 -7.94 -9.25 -0.71
N LEU A 110 -7.45 -8.92 0.49
CA LEU A 110 -6.01 -8.97 0.81
C LEU A 110 -5.45 -10.40 0.74
N THR A 111 -6.18 -11.37 1.28
CA THR A 111 -5.82 -12.80 1.23
C THR A 111 -5.71 -13.28 -0.22
N ARG A 112 -6.59 -12.81 -1.09
CA ARG A 112 -6.52 -13.12 -2.52
C ARG A 112 -5.38 -12.38 -3.21
N ALA A 113 -5.20 -11.09 -2.90
CA ALA A 113 -4.13 -10.27 -3.46
C ALA A 113 -2.76 -10.89 -3.20
N GLU A 114 -2.53 -11.44 -2.00
CA GLU A 114 -1.28 -12.13 -1.65
C GLU A 114 -0.91 -13.25 -2.63
N LYS A 115 -1.88 -14.07 -3.04
CA LYS A 115 -1.66 -15.14 -4.01
C LYS A 115 -1.21 -14.60 -5.37
N TYR A 116 -1.78 -13.46 -5.79
CA TYR A 116 -1.44 -12.82 -7.06
C TYR A 116 -0.11 -12.05 -6.98
N MET A 117 0.21 -11.42 -5.85
CA MET A 117 1.52 -10.82 -5.61
C MET A 117 2.63 -11.87 -5.73
N ASN A 118 2.44 -13.03 -5.09
CA ASN A 118 3.41 -14.13 -5.19
C ASN A 118 3.53 -14.68 -6.62
N LEU A 119 2.44 -14.68 -7.39
CA LEU A 119 2.45 -15.06 -8.80
C LEU A 119 3.21 -14.04 -9.66
N GLU A 120 2.98 -12.74 -9.46
CA GLU A 120 3.73 -11.67 -10.12
C GLU A 120 5.24 -11.81 -9.85
N ASP A 121 5.62 -11.99 -8.58
CA ASP A 121 7.00 -12.20 -8.15
C ASP A 121 7.63 -13.43 -8.84
N ALA A 122 6.92 -14.56 -8.88
CA ALA A 122 7.40 -15.78 -9.54
C ALA A 122 7.56 -15.60 -11.07
N LEU A 123 6.66 -14.86 -11.71
CA LEU A 123 6.75 -14.56 -13.15
C LEU A 123 7.93 -13.64 -13.48
N LEU A 124 8.23 -12.66 -12.61
CA LEU A 124 9.40 -11.80 -12.74
C LEU A 124 10.70 -12.61 -12.66
N VAL A 125 10.81 -13.51 -11.67
CA VAL A 125 11.96 -14.42 -11.54
C VAL A 125 12.15 -15.24 -12.81
N ARG A 126 11.07 -15.85 -13.33
CA ARG A 126 11.11 -16.67 -14.55
C ARG A 126 11.47 -15.88 -15.81
N ARG A 127 11.06 -14.61 -15.92
CA ARG A 127 11.47 -13.75 -17.04
C ARG A 127 12.97 -13.43 -16.96
N SER A 128 13.46 -13.11 -15.76
CA SER A 128 14.87 -12.80 -15.55
C SER A 128 15.79 -13.99 -15.85
N SER A 129 15.38 -15.23 -15.52
CA SER A 129 16.16 -16.42 -15.83
C SER A 129 16.24 -16.69 -17.34
N ARG A 130 15.13 -16.53 -18.05
CA ARG A 130 15.08 -16.67 -19.52
C ARG A 130 15.89 -15.60 -20.25
N GLN A 131 15.92 -14.37 -19.75
CA GLN A 131 16.76 -13.32 -20.31
C GLN A 131 18.25 -13.67 -20.19
N ARG A 132 18.69 -14.17 -19.02
CA ARG A 132 20.07 -14.62 -18.83
C ARG A 132 20.44 -15.79 -19.74
N GLU A 133 19.55 -16.76 -19.93
CA GLU A 133 19.77 -17.90 -20.84
C GLU A 133 19.88 -17.46 -22.30
N ASN A 134 19.07 -16.49 -22.73
CA ASN A 134 19.14 -15.93 -24.08
C ASN A 134 20.42 -15.09 -24.29
N GLU A 135 20.85 -14.30 -23.30
CA GLU A 135 22.12 -13.55 -23.35
C GLU A 135 23.34 -14.48 -23.38
N PHE A 136 23.32 -15.57 -22.61
CA PHE A 136 24.38 -16.57 -22.63
C PHE A 136 24.45 -17.29 -23.99
N SER A 137 23.29 -17.71 -24.52
CA SER A 137 23.21 -18.41 -25.81
C SER A 137 23.64 -17.53 -26.99
N SER A 138 23.33 -16.23 -26.96
CA SER A 138 23.76 -15.27 -27.98
C SER A 138 25.24 -14.90 -27.87
N SER A 139 25.79 -14.87 -26.66
CA SER A 139 27.23 -14.68 -26.43
C SER A 139 28.07 -15.88 -26.91
N SER A 140 27.61 -17.11 -26.65
CA SER A 140 28.29 -18.34 -27.11
C SER A 140 28.33 -18.46 -28.64
N ARG A 141 27.22 -18.15 -29.31
CA ARG A 141 27.13 -18.21 -30.78
C ARG A 141 28.01 -17.18 -31.48
N SER A 142 28.21 -16.03 -30.84
CA SER A 142 29.08 -14.96 -31.35
C SER A 142 30.57 -15.27 -31.20
N LYS A 143 30.95 -16.11 -30.23
CA LYS A 143 32.34 -16.56 -30.05
C LYS A 143 32.72 -17.70 -30.98
N GLU A 144 31.80 -18.64 -31.22
CA GLU A 144 32.01 -19.78 -32.13
C GLU A 144 32.20 -19.33 -33.59
N GLN A 145 31.55 -18.23 -34.02
CA GLN A 145 31.76 -17.64 -35.35
C GLN A 145 33.05 -16.82 -35.49
N ALA A 146 33.73 -16.46 -34.39
CA ALA A 146 34.96 -15.68 -34.41
C ALA A 146 36.23 -16.54 -34.37
N GLU A 147 36.12 -17.83 -34.05
CA GLU A 147 37.25 -18.78 -34.03
C GLU A 147 37.41 -19.57 -35.35
N ASP A 148 36.46 -19.41 -36.29
CA ASP A 148 36.46 -20.08 -37.61
C ASP A 148 36.97 -19.15 -38.76
N LEU A 149 37.63 -18.05 -38.39
CA LEU A 149 38.29 -17.06 -39.28
C LEU A 149 39.78 -16.93 -38.93
#